data_AF-A0A2D8TR78-F1
#
_entry.id   AF-A0A2D8TR78-F1
#
_cell.length_a   1.000
_cell.length_b   1.000
_cell.length_c   1.000
_cell.angle_alpha   90.00
_cell.angle_beta   90.00
_cell.angle_gamma   90.00
#
_symmetry.space_group_name_H-M   'P 1'
#
loop_
_entity.id
_entity.type
_entity.pdbx_description
1 polymer ?
#
loop_
_entity_poly.entity_id
_entity_poly.type
_entity_poly.pdbx_seq_one_letter_code
_entity_poly.pdbx_strand_id
1 'polypeptide(L)' 'MKRWRHFTVAVGIMPALAIYVGAMVWLSTFIIEVHFLLDLLFFTVAGLAWIPAASAVVKWLAQHEAE' A
#
# COMPACT_ATOMS: atom_id res chain seq x y z
N MET A 1 12.30 23.72 -4.77
CA MET A 1 12.41 22.57 -3.82
C MET A 1 11.33 21.48 -4.01
N LYS A 2 10.51 21.51 -5.07
CA LYS A 2 9.42 20.54 -5.34
C LYS A 2 9.90 19.10 -5.66
N ARG A 3 11.01 18.97 -6.40
CA ARG A 3 11.57 17.67 -6.87
C ARG A 3 12.06 16.73 -5.76
N TRP A 4 12.59 17.29 -4.66
CA TRP A 4 13.14 16.48 -3.57
C TRP A 4 12.04 15.86 -2.69
N ARG A 5 10.86 16.47 -2.59
CA ARG A 5 9.72 15.93 -1.80
C ARG A 5 9.07 14.72 -2.45
N HIS A 6 8.88 14.73 -3.77
CA HIS A 6 8.40 13.54 -4.49
C HIS A 6 9.39 12.38 -4.36
N PHE A 7 10.69 12.69 -4.30
CA PHE A 7 11.72 11.69 -4.04
C PHE A 7 11.65 11.15 -2.61
N THR A 8 11.50 12.00 -1.58
CA THR A 8 11.31 11.56 -0.19
C THR A 8 10.05 10.71 -0.01
N VAL A 9 8.94 11.11 -0.65
CA VAL A 9 7.69 10.33 -0.61
C VAL A 9 7.83 9.03 -1.36
N ALA A 10 8.47 9.01 -2.54
CA ALA A 10 8.73 7.77 -3.28
C ALA A 10 9.63 6.82 -2.47
N VAL A 11 10.68 7.34 -1.82
CA VAL A 11 11.58 6.57 -0.96
C VAL A 11 10.90 6.08 0.31
N GLY A 12 9.83 6.74 0.79
CA GLY A 12 9.04 6.26 1.94
C GLY A 12 7.94 5.28 1.56
N ILE A 13 7.15 5.61 0.53
CA ILE A 13 6.03 4.78 0.06
C ILE A 13 6.54 3.48 -0.56
N MET A 14 7.53 3.52 -1.46
CA MET A 14 7.94 2.30 -2.18
C MET A 14 8.39 1.16 -1.25
N PRO A 15 9.26 1.39 -0.24
CA PRO A 15 9.59 0.33 0.71
C PRO A 15 8.39 -0.06 1.58
N ALA A 16 7.55 0.88 2.01
CA ALA A 16 6.36 0.55 2.80
C ALA A 16 5.39 -0.35 2.01
N LEU A 17 5.20 -0.07 0.72
CA LEU A 17 4.37 -0.86 -0.20
C LEU A 17 5.01 -2.22 -0.47
N ALA A 18 6.33 -2.27 -0.64
CA ALA A 18 7.07 -3.53 -0.79
C ALA A 18 6.96 -4.42 0.45
N ILE A 19 7.09 -3.84 1.66
CA ILE A 19 6.89 -4.55 2.93
C ILE A 19 5.45 -5.04 3.03
N TYR A 20 4.47 -4.20 2.69
CA TYR A 20 3.06 -4.56 2.73
C TYR A 20 2.75 -5.72 1.78
N VAL A 21 3.19 -5.64 0.53
CA VAL A 21 3.00 -6.71 -0.47
C VAL A 21 3.70 -7.98 -0.02
N GLY A 22 4.95 -7.88 0.45
CA GLY A 22 5.69 -9.04 0.98
C GLY A 22 4.97 -9.70 2.15
N ALA A 23 4.42 -8.91 3.08
CA ALA A 23 3.63 -9.40 4.19
C ALA A 23 2.34 -10.08 3.73
N MET A 24 1.60 -9.50 2.78
CA MET A 24 0.38 -10.09 2.23
C MET A 24 0.66 -11.38 1.45
N VAL A 25 1.75 -11.43 0.67
CA VAL A 25 2.20 -12.64 -0.02
C VAL A 25 2.57 -13.73 0.99
N TRP A 26 3.33 -13.39 2.03
CA TRP A 26 3.64 -14.34 3.10
C TRP A 26 2.36 -14.84 3.80
N LEU A 27 1.43 -13.94 4.14
CA LEU A 27 0.16 -14.32 4.76
C LEU A 27 -0.68 -15.23 3.86
N SER A 28 -0.60 -15.01 2.55
CA SER A 28 -1.36 -15.79 1.57
C SER A 28 -0.95 -17.26 1.57
N THR A 29 0.27 -17.60 1.98
CA THR A 29 0.74 -19.00 2.08
C THR A 29 -0.04 -19.82 3.11
N PHE A 30 -0.76 -19.17 4.04
CA PHE A 30 -1.61 -19.85 5.03
C PHE A 30 -3.07 -20.00 4.58
N ILE A 31 -3.46 -19.36 3.46
CA ILE A 31 -4.86 -19.19 3.06
C ILE A 31 -5.11 -19.80 1.66
N ILE A 32 -4.17 -19.61 0.74
CA ILE A 32 -4.25 -20.15 -0.62
C ILE A 32 -4.38 -21.69 -0.56
N GLU A 33 -5.12 -22.27 -1.51
CA GLU A 33 -5.44 -23.70 -1.63
C GLU A 33 -6.51 -24.21 -0.66
N VAL A 34 -7.01 -23.39 0.27
CA VAL A 34 -8.12 -23.79 1.17
C VAL A 34 -9.46 -23.73 0.45
N HIS A 35 -9.81 -22.59 -0.16
CA HIS A 35 -11.06 -22.42 -0.89
C HIS A 35 -11.01 -21.15 -1.76
N PHE A 36 -11.46 -21.24 -3.02
CA PHE A 36 -11.37 -20.11 -3.96
C PHE A 36 -12.03 -18.82 -3.43
N LEU A 37 -13.16 -18.94 -2.73
CA LEU A 37 -13.89 -17.80 -2.15
C LEU A 37 -13.05 -17.06 -1.09
N LEU A 38 -12.25 -17.80 -0.33
CA LEU A 38 -11.35 -17.21 0.68
C LEU A 38 -10.19 -16.50 -0.01
N ASP A 39 -9.64 -17.08 -1.08
CA ASP A 39 -8.60 -16.45 -1.89
C ASP A 39 -9.11 -15.14 -2.50
N LEU A 40 -10.31 -15.17 -3.09
CA LEU A 40 -10.97 -14.00 -3.65
C LEU A 40 -11.18 -12.90 -2.60
N LEU A 41 -11.71 -13.28 -1.43
CA LEU A 41 -11.94 -12.34 -0.33
C LEU A 41 -10.62 -11.75 0.17
N PHE A 42 -9.61 -12.61 0.40
CA PHE A 42 -8.31 -12.21 0.90
C PHE A 42 -7.63 -11.22 -0.04
N PHE A 43 -7.52 -11.55 -1.33
CA PHE A 43 -6.87 -10.67 -2.31
C PHE A 43 -7.67 -9.40 -2.59
N THR A 44 -9.00 -9.44 -2.53
CA THR A 44 -9.83 -8.23 -2.65
C THR A 44 -9.61 -7.30 -1.47
N VAL A 45 -9.66 -7.82 -0.24
CA VAL A 45 -9.46 -7.02 0.97
C VAL A 45 -8.03 -6.49 1.04
N ALA A 46 -7.02 -7.32 0.79
CA ALA A 46 -5.62 -6.89 0.74
C ALA A 46 -5.39 -5.84 -0.37
N GLY A 47 -5.99 -6.04 -1.55
CA GLY A 47 -5.93 -5.08 -2.65
C GLY A 47 -6.59 -3.73 -2.36
N LEU A 48 -7.52 -3.66 -1.41
CA LEU A 48 -8.19 -2.41 -1.02
C LEU A 48 -7.62 -1.79 0.27
N ALA A 49 -7.06 -2.59 1.16
CA ALA A 49 -6.60 -2.16 2.48
C ALA A 49 -5.44 -1.14 2.44
N TRP A 50 -4.71 -1.05 1.32
CA TRP A 50 -3.65 -0.05 1.16
C TRP A 50 -4.16 1.34 0.72
N ILE A 51 -5.41 1.44 0.22
CA ILE A 51 -6.00 2.70 -0.29
C ILE A 51 -6.04 3.81 0.77
N PRO A 52 -6.42 3.57 2.04
CA PRO A 52 -6.39 4.61 3.08
C PRO A 52 -4.98 5.15 3.33
N ALA A 53 -3.97 4.26 3.32
CA ALA A 53 -2.58 4.66 3.49
C ALA A 53 -2.10 5.53 2.33
N ALA A 54 -2.41 5.16 1.09
CA ALA A 54 -2.12 5.98 -0.08
C ALA A 54 -2.83 7.35 -0.02
N SER A 55 -4.10 7.36 0.39
CA SER A 55 -4.89 8.58 0.52
C SER A 55 -4.31 9.55 1.57
N ALA A 56 -3.80 9.02 2.68
CA ALA A 56 -3.13 9.83 3.70
C ALA A 56 -1.88 10.53 3.15
N VAL A 57 -1.07 9.84 2.35
CA VAL A 57 0.14 10.45 1.76
C VAL A 57 -0.22 11.48 0.69
N VAL A 58 -1.22 11.21 -0.15
CA VAL A 58 -1.71 12.19 -1.13
C VAL A 58 -2.24 13.44 -0.44
N LYS A 59 -3.00 13.29 0.65
CA LYS A 59 -3.52 14.42 1.43
C LYS A 59 -2.39 15.23 2.08
N TRP A 60 -1.37 14.55 2.64
CA TRP A 60 -0.18 15.21 3.17
C TRP A 60 0.56 16.00 2.09
N LEU A 61 0.76 15.41 0.90
CA LEU A 61 1.36 16.07 -0.25
C LEU A 61 0.58 17.33 -0.65
N ALA A 62 -0.75 17.23 -0.74
CA ALA A 62 -1.62 18.35 -1.10
C ALA A 62 -1.55 19.51 -0.09
N GLN A 63 -1.54 19.21 1.22
CA GLN A 63 -1.41 20.23 2.26
C GLN A 63 -0.07 20.95 2.24
N HIS A 64 1.02 20.24 1.90
CA HIS A 64 2.36 20.81 1.85
C HIS A 64 2.73 21.40 0.48
N GLU A 65 1.87 21.28 -0.54
CA GLU A 65 2.02 21.98 -1.84
C GLU A 65 1.18 23.25 -1.96
N ALA A 66 0.25 23.50 -1.02
CA ALA A 66 -0.62 24.67 -1.02
C ALA A 66 -0.01 25.93 -0.35
N GLU A 67 1.21 25.83 0.18
CA GLU A 67 2.10 26.95 0.57
C GLU A 67 3.25 27.09 -0.44
#